data_AF-A0A444XT26-F1
#
_entry.id   AF-A0A444XT26-F1
#
_cell.length_a   1.000
_cell.length_b   1.000
_cell.length_c   1.000
_cell.angle_alpha   90.00
_cell.angle_beta   90.00
_cell.angle_gamma   90.00
#
_symmetry.space_group_name_H-M   'P 1'
#
loop_
_entity.id
_entity.type
_entity.pdbx_description
1 polymer ?
#
loop_
_entity_poly.entity_id
_entity_poly.type
_entity_poly.pdbx_seq_one_letter_code
_entity_poly.pdbx_strand_id
1 'polypeptide(L)'
;MIDASPFSLLKVATSFARQLWFKESRIQSWLDAFSRHGHLYRAIRYAPASMMRDRKYRAQFGFEFITSTETLESQKILDEVKVRYENTLVVELDIAAREEFKLIEHGLERLWELEKEAVVSSESSEEVDSARQKASMLSYDLNKTPDKNEYPYSGMSPDKKNAWHLAM
;
A
#
# COMPACT_ATOMS: atom_id res chain seq x y z
N MET A 1 4.26 -14.00 -21.87
CA MET A 1 3.12 -14.85 -21.49
C MET A 1 3.62 -15.77 -20.39
N ILE A 2 2.92 -15.89 -19.26
CA ILE A 2 3.36 -16.77 -18.16
C ILE A 2 2.87 -18.18 -18.49
N ASP A 3 3.75 -19.18 -18.52
CA ASP A 3 3.43 -20.56 -18.90
C ASP A 3 2.47 -21.28 -17.93
N ALA A 4 2.22 -20.69 -16.75
CA ALA A 4 1.33 -21.27 -15.74
C ALA A 4 -0.16 -20.90 -15.92
N SER A 5 -0.48 -20.11 -16.95
CA SER A 5 -1.85 -19.65 -17.23
C SER A 5 -2.59 -20.59 -18.18
N PRO A 6 -3.92 -20.79 -18.04
CA PRO A 6 -4.80 -20.22 -17.00
C PRO A 6 -4.99 -21.13 -15.78
N PHE A 7 -5.21 -20.52 -14.60
CA PHE A 7 -5.59 -21.25 -13.39
C PHE A 7 -7.11 -21.35 -13.28
N SER A 8 -7.62 -22.52 -12.92
CA SER A 8 -9.06 -22.78 -12.75
C SER A 8 -9.61 -22.41 -11.37
N LEU A 9 -8.75 -22.08 -10.40
CA LEU A 9 -9.15 -21.79 -9.02
C LEU A 9 -8.16 -20.84 -8.34
N LEU A 10 -8.68 -19.82 -7.64
CA LEU A 10 -7.89 -18.87 -6.85
C LEU A 10 -6.91 -19.58 -5.91
N LYS A 11 -7.36 -20.63 -5.21
CA LYS A 11 -6.52 -21.42 -4.31
C LYS A 11 -5.28 -22.00 -5.00
N VAL A 12 -5.41 -22.42 -6.26
CA VAL A 12 -4.29 -22.96 -7.05
C VAL A 12 -3.32 -21.83 -7.41
N ALA A 13 -3.83 -20.68 -7.86
CA ALA A 13 -3.02 -19.50 -8.16
C ALA A 13 -2.26 -19.01 -6.92
N THR A 14 -2.94 -18.89 -5.76
CA THR A 14 -2.32 -18.49 -4.49
C THR A 14 -1.29 -19.50 -4.00
N SER A 15 -1.56 -20.81 -4.13
CA SER A 15 -0.59 -21.85 -3.77
C SER A 15 0.65 -21.80 -4.66
N PHE A 16 0.47 -21.61 -5.96
CA PHE A 16 1.57 -21.44 -6.91
C PHE A 16 2.41 -20.20 -6.57
N ALA A 17 1.76 -19.05 -6.34
CA ALA A 17 2.44 -17.82 -5.94
C ALA A 17 3.22 -17.99 -4.63
N ARG A 18 2.66 -18.71 -3.65
CA ARG A 18 3.32 -19.00 -2.36
C ARG A 18 4.57 -19.83 -2.55
N GLN A 19 4.50 -20.88 -3.38
CA GLN A 19 5.66 -21.70 -3.69
C GLN A 19 6.74 -20.88 -4.37
N LEU A 20 6.38 -20.13 -5.41
CA LEU A 20 7.33 -19.31 -6.15
C LEU A 20 7.98 -18.28 -5.22
N TRP A 21 7.20 -17.60 -4.40
CA TRP A 21 7.68 -16.58 -3.46
C TRP A 21 8.63 -17.11 -2.38
N PHE A 22 8.32 -18.23 -1.72
CA PHE A 22 9.12 -18.69 -0.58
C PHE A 22 10.20 -19.72 -0.93
N LYS A 23 10.06 -20.46 -2.04
CA LYS A 23 10.99 -21.55 -2.40
C LYS A 23 11.87 -21.23 -3.59
N GLU A 24 11.36 -20.48 -4.57
CA GLU A 24 12.05 -20.29 -5.86
C GLU A 24 12.63 -18.87 -6.01
N SER A 25 12.01 -17.88 -5.38
CA SER A 25 12.51 -16.51 -5.36
C SER A 25 13.80 -16.39 -4.56
N ARG A 26 14.72 -15.57 -5.09
CA ARG A 26 15.94 -15.17 -4.38
C ARG A 26 15.63 -13.98 -3.49
N ILE A 27 16.49 -13.73 -2.50
CA ILE A 27 16.42 -12.55 -1.62
C ILE A 27 16.32 -11.25 -2.42
N GLN A 28 17.04 -11.14 -3.55
CA GLN A 28 16.95 -9.95 -4.40
C GLN A 28 15.55 -9.71 -4.95
N SER A 29 14.83 -10.78 -5.33
CA SER A 29 13.45 -10.66 -5.82
C SER A 29 12.50 -10.14 -4.73
N TRP A 30 12.75 -10.50 -3.47
CA TRP A 30 12.02 -9.94 -2.34
C TRP A 30 12.33 -8.45 -2.16
N LEU A 31 13.61 -8.07 -2.13
CA LEU A 31 14.03 -6.67 -1.98
C LEU A 31 13.52 -5.76 -3.12
N ASP A 32 13.49 -6.29 -4.34
CA ASP A 32 12.93 -5.60 -5.50
C ASP A 32 11.43 -5.37 -5.33
N ALA A 33 10.68 -6.37 -4.86
CA ALA A 33 9.25 -6.24 -4.56
C ALA A 33 9.01 -5.19 -3.47
N PHE A 34 9.71 -5.30 -2.33
CA PHE A 34 9.63 -4.38 -1.19
C PHE A 34 9.78 -2.92 -1.63
N SER A 35 10.70 -2.67 -2.57
CA SER A 35 11.00 -1.34 -3.10
C SER A 35 9.88 -0.75 -3.95
N ARG A 36 8.99 -1.56 -4.53
CA ARG A 36 7.84 -1.10 -5.35
C ARG A 36 6.68 -0.59 -4.50
N HIS A 37 6.61 -0.99 -3.23
CA HIS A 37 5.49 -0.68 -2.34
C HIS A 37 5.57 0.71 -1.68
N GLY A 38 6.63 1.49 -1.94
CA GLY A 38 6.84 2.82 -1.35
C GLY A 38 5.75 3.87 -1.60
N HIS A 39 4.77 3.59 -2.48
CA HIS A 39 3.66 4.50 -2.78
C HIS A 39 2.28 4.04 -2.25
N LEU A 40 2.11 2.77 -1.87
CA LEU A 40 0.77 2.24 -1.51
C LEU A 40 0.38 2.49 -0.04
N TYR A 41 1.34 2.61 0.88
CA TYR A 41 1.08 2.77 2.34
C TYR A 41 1.20 4.22 2.84
N ARG A 42 0.80 5.17 1.99
CA ARG A 42 1.14 6.59 2.09
C ARG A 42 0.49 7.33 3.26
N ALA A 43 -0.58 6.80 3.87
CA ALA A 43 -1.34 7.52 4.91
C ALA A 43 -0.58 7.66 6.25
N ILE A 44 0.15 6.63 6.69
CA ILE A 44 0.86 6.67 7.98
C ILE A 44 2.12 7.53 7.88
N ARG A 45 2.78 7.60 6.71
CA ARG A 45 4.04 8.34 6.49
C ARG A 45 3.93 9.85 6.74
N TYR A 46 2.72 10.42 6.76
CA TYR A 46 2.54 11.87 6.94
C TYR A 46 2.54 12.33 8.39
N ALA A 47 2.53 11.42 9.37
CA ALA A 47 2.81 11.79 10.75
C ALA A 47 4.32 12.08 10.90
N PRO A 48 4.74 13.26 11.42
CA PRO A 48 6.17 13.57 11.58
C PRO A 48 6.95 12.50 12.37
N ALA A 49 6.30 11.90 13.38
CA ALA A 49 6.88 10.83 14.19
C ALA A 49 7.03 9.50 13.44
N SER A 50 6.20 9.20 12.44
CA SER A 50 6.32 7.97 11.64
C SER A 50 7.38 8.12 10.55
N MET A 51 7.51 9.31 9.95
CA MET A 51 8.53 9.59 8.92
C MET A 51 9.96 9.50 9.47
N MET A 52 10.18 9.93 10.73
CA MET A 52 11.47 9.74 11.41
C MET A 52 11.77 8.26 11.69
N ARG A 53 10.75 7.43 11.96
CA ARG A 53 10.95 5.99 12.21
C ARG A 53 11.19 5.21 10.93
N ASP A 54 10.51 5.55 9.84
CA ASP A 54 10.74 4.93 8.52
C ASP A 54 12.20 5.09 8.08
N ARG A 55 12.76 6.30 8.23
CA ARG A 55 14.19 6.53 7.95
C ARG A 55 15.12 5.70 8.86
N LYS A 56 14.81 5.60 10.15
CA LYS A 56 15.62 4.82 11.10
C LYS A 56 15.56 3.33 10.80
N TYR A 57 14.36 2.81 10.54
CA TYR A 57 14.14 1.42 10.18
C TYR A 57 14.89 1.06 8.90
N ARG A 58 14.77 1.88 7.85
CA ARG A 58 15.54 1.71 6.61
C ARG A 58 17.04 1.78 6.84
N ALA A 59 17.52 2.66 7.72
CA ALA A 59 18.94 2.73 8.05
C ALA A 59 19.47 1.46 8.75
N GLN A 60 18.63 0.80 9.55
CA GLN A 60 18.99 -0.44 10.23
C GLN A 60 18.92 -1.67 9.32
N PHE A 61 17.84 -1.81 8.55
CA PHE A 61 17.55 -3.05 7.82
C PHE A 61 17.81 -2.97 6.31
N GLY A 62 17.98 -1.77 5.75
CA GLY A 62 18.27 -1.55 4.34
C GLY A 62 17.03 -1.54 3.41
N PHE A 63 15.84 -1.84 3.94
CA PHE A 63 14.57 -1.80 3.20
C PHE A 63 13.47 -1.07 4.00
N GLU A 64 12.35 -0.74 3.35
CA GLU A 64 11.23 -0.05 4.01
C GLU A 64 10.48 -0.97 4.96
N PHE A 65 9.78 -0.40 5.94
CA PHE A 65 8.90 -1.21 6.80
C PHE A 65 7.71 -1.75 6.00
N ILE A 66 7.48 -3.07 6.08
CA ILE A 66 6.40 -3.77 5.37
C ILE A 66 5.46 -4.39 6.40
N THR A 67 4.17 -4.07 6.28
CA THR A 67 3.10 -4.63 7.09
C THR A 67 1.83 -4.76 6.26
N SER A 68 1.09 -5.84 6.49
CA SER A 68 -0.27 -6.03 5.99
C SER A 68 -1.33 -5.39 6.90
N THR A 69 -0.94 -4.86 8.06
CA THR A 69 -1.84 -4.16 8.97
C THR A 69 -2.47 -2.94 8.28
N GLU A 70 -3.77 -2.74 8.48
CA GLU A 70 -4.50 -1.65 7.85
C GLU A 70 -3.95 -0.28 8.25
N THR A 71 -3.84 0.62 7.26
CA THR A 71 -3.17 1.93 7.45
C THR A 71 -3.88 2.88 8.42
N LEU A 72 -5.10 2.57 8.83
CA LEU A 72 -5.86 3.35 9.81
C LEU A 72 -5.49 2.95 11.26
N GLU A 73 -4.85 1.80 11.47
CA GLU A 73 -4.42 1.31 12.79
C GLU A 73 -3.02 1.83 13.18
N SER A 74 -2.85 3.16 13.15
CA SER A 74 -1.54 3.80 13.33
C SER A 74 -0.81 3.37 14.62
N GLN A 75 -1.53 3.18 15.74
CA GLN A 75 -0.92 2.76 17.00
C GLN A 75 -0.38 1.34 16.94
N LYS A 76 -1.14 0.41 16.35
CA LYS A 76 -0.73 -0.99 16.19
C LYS A 76 0.50 -1.09 15.30
N ILE A 77 0.56 -0.31 14.23
CA ILE A 77 1.73 -0.24 13.34
C ILE A 77 2.93 0.35 14.08
N LEU A 78 2.74 1.35 14.94
CA LEU A 78 3.83 1.86 15.77
C LEU A 78 4.36 0.81 16.75
N ASP A 79 3.49 0.02 17.36
CA ASP A 79 3.90 -1.02 18.29
C ASP A 79 4.56 -2.21 17.56
N GLU A 80 4.08 -2.55 16.36
CA GLU A 80 4.73 -3.52 15.48
C GLU A 80 6.15 -3.06 15.10
N VAL A 81 6.32 -1.80 14.71
CA VAL A 81 7.64 -1.22 14.40
C VAL A 81 8.57 -1.30 15.61
N LYS A 82 8.09 -1.00 16.83
CA LYS A 82 8.92 -1.09 18.05
C LYS A 82 9.44 -2.50 18.29
N VAL A 83 8.55 -3.49 18.24
CA VAL A 83 8.91 -4.90 18.46
C VAL A 83 9.86 -5.40 17.38
N ARG A 84 9.58 -5.07 16.12
CA ARG A 84 10.38 -5.54 14.96
C ARG A 84 11.74 -4.84 14.85
N TYR A 85 11.88 -3.64 15.41
CA TYR A 85 13.17 -2.93 15.44
C TYR A 85 14.24 -3.67 16.25
N GLU A 86 13.85 -4.53 17.17
CA GLU A 86 14.76 -5.36 17.98
C GLU A 86 15.21 -6.65 17.26
N ASN A 87 14.64 -6.95 16.09
CA ASN A 87 14.98 -8.17 15.35
C ASN A 87 16.37 -8.10 14.70
N THR A 88 16.94 -9.28 14.48
CA THR A 88 18.09 -9.43 13.58
C THR A 88 17.64 -9.27 12.12
N LEU A 89 18.54 -8.84 11.24
CA LEU A 89 18.24 -8.64 9.82
C LEU A 89 17.64 -9.88 9.15
N VAL A 90 18.12 -11.08 9.48
CA VAL A 90 17.62 -12.33 8.89
C VAL A 90 16.18 -12.62 9.30
N VAL A 91 15.86 -12.41 10.59
CA VAL A 91 14.49 -12.58 11.11
C VAL A 91 13.58 -11.53 10.49
N GLU A 92 14.03 -10.29 10.41
CA GLU A 92 13.22 -9.20 9.89
C GLU A 92 12.95 -9.32 8.39
N LEU A 93 13.92 -9.83 7.64
CA LEU A 93 13.76 -10.16 6.22
C LEU A 93 12.69 -11.23 6.00
N ASP A 94 12.68 -12.30 6.82
CA ASP A 94 11.64 -13.35 6.75
C ASP A 94 10.25 -12.80 7.10
N ILE A 95 10.14 -11.96 8.13
CA ILE A 95 8.88 -11.32 8.50
C ILE A 95 8.40 -10.40 7.37
N ALA A 96 9.29 -9.56 6.82
CA ALA A 96 8.96 -8.68 5.70
C ALA A 96 8.50 -9.48 4.47
N ALA A 97 9.14 -10.61 4.15
CA ALA A 97 8.72 -11.49 3.08
C ALA A 97 7.33 -12.10 3.32
N ARG A 98 6.97 -12.41 4.56
CA ARG A 98 5.63 -12.89 4.93
C ARG A 98 4.58 -11.79 4.82
N GLU A 99 4.87 -10.59 5.31
CA GLU A 99 3.97 -9.45 5.21
C GLU A 99 3.71 -9.07 3.75
N GLU A 100 4.76 -9.03 2.93
CA GLU A 100 4.64 -8.81 1.49
C GLU A 100 3.78 -9.89 0.82
N PHE A 101 3.96 -11.17 1.20
CA PHE A 101 3.14 -12.23 0.64
C PHE A 101 1.66 -12.10 1.00
N LYS A 102 1.32 -11.66 2.21
CA LYS A 102 -0.08 -11.36 2.57
C LYS A 102 -0.64 -10.28 1.65
N LEU A 103 0.14 -9.26 1.30
CA LEU A 103 -0.28 -8.20 0.38
C LEU A 103 -0.49 -8.73 -1.04
N ILE A 104 0.39 -9.62 -1.51
CA ILE A 104 0.22 -10.33 -2.78
C ILE A 104 -1.06 -11.18 -2.77
N GLU A 105 -1.33 -11.90 -1.68
CA GLU A 105 -2.52 -12.73 -1.51
C GLU A 105 -3.82 -11.92 -1.60
N HIS A 106 -3.91 -10.78 -0.90
CA HIS A 106 -5.05 -9.86 -1.03
C HIS A 106 -5.16 -9.27 -2.45
N GLY A 107 -4.02 -9.01 -3.10
CA GLY A 107 -3.99 -8.55 -4.49
C GLY A 107 -4.56 -9.59 -5.46
N LEU A 108 -4.22 -10.88 -5.27
CA LEU A 108 -4.75 -11.99 -6.06
C LEU A 108 -6.26 -12.16 -5.85
N GLU A 109 -6.73 -12.09 -4.61
CA GLU A 109 -8.17 -12.12 -4.29
C GLU A 109 -8.93 -11.02 -5.02
N ARG A 110 -8.41 -9.78 -4.96
CA ARG A 110 -9.03 -8.63 -5.63
C ARG A 110 -9.07 -8.79 -7.15
N LEU A 111 -7.98 -9.27 -7.77
CA LEU A 111 -7.94 -9.51 -9.22
C LEU A 111 -8.91 -10.62 -9.62
N TRP A 112 -9.07 -11.64 -8.79
CA TRP A 112 -9.96 -12.77 -9.06
C TRP A 112 -11.44 -12.38 -9.02
N GLU A 113 -11.84 -11.53 -8.08
CA GLU A 113 -13.22 -11.01 -8.05
C GLU A 113 -13.52 -10.12 -9.27
N LEU A 114 -12.57 -9.28 -9.70
CA LEU A 114 -12.72 -8.46 -10.90
C LEU A 114 -12.88 -9.30 -12.18
N GLU A 115 -12.20 -10.45 -12.27
CA GLU A 115 -12.34 -11.37 -13.41
C GLU A 115 -13.76 -11.97 -13.47
N LYS A 116 -14.32 -12.40 -12.33
CA LYS A 116 -15.70 -12.89 -12.27
C LYS A 116 -16.71 -11.83 -12.73
N GLU A 117 -16.55 -10.59 -12.27
CA GLU A 117 -17.43 -9.48 -12.66
C GLU A 117 -17.35 -9.18 -14.17
N ALA A 118 -16.16 -9.25 -14.77
CA ALA A 118 -15.97 -9.03 -16.20
C ALA A 118 -16.59 -10.14 -17.08
N VAL A 119 -16.56 -11.39 -16.63
CA VAL A 119 -17.20 -12.52 -17.34
C VAL A 119 -18.73 -12.39 -17.33
N VAL A 120 -19.32 -12.03 -16.18
CA VAL A 120 -20.78 -11.85 -16.05
C VAL A 120 -21.30 -10.68 -16.89
N SER A 121 -20.51 -9.62 -17.06
CA SER A 121 -20.88 -8.47 -17.91
C SER A 121 -20.86 -8.78 -19.41
N SER A 122 -20.17 -9.83 -19.86
CA SER A 122 -20.02 -10.16 -21.28
C SER A 122 -21.17 -11.02 -21.83
N GLU A 123 -21.98 -11.62 -20.96
CA GLU A 123 -23.10 -12.50 -21.34
C GLU A 123 -24.44 -11.75 -21.48
N SER A 124 -24.47 -10.45 -21.18
CA SER A 124 -25.67 -9.60 -21.18
C SER A 124 -25.59 -8.44 -22.18
N SER A 125 -24.95 -8.63 -23.34
CA SER A 125 -24.88 -7.61 -24.39
C SER A 125 -25.64 -8.04 -25.64
N GLU A 126 -26.98 -7.96 -25.56
CA GLU A 126 -27.79 -7.49 -26.68
C GLU A 126 -28.13 -6.01 -26.39
N GLU A 127 -27.97 -5.14 -27.39
CA GLU A 127 -28.11 -3.67 -27.35
C GLU A 127 -29.47 -3.22 -26.73
N VAL A 128 -29.71 -2.00 -26.21
CA VAL A 128 -29.39 -0.62 -26.61
C VAL A 128 -29.72 0.26 -25.38
N ASP A 129 -28.93 1.28 -25.05
CA ASP A 129 -29.27 2.70 -25.27
C ASP A 129 -28.48 3.67 -24.38
N SER A 130 -27.93 4.68 -25.05
CA SER A 130 -27.14 5.75 -24.50
C SER A 130 -28.06 6.81 -23.88
N ALA A 131 -28.01 7.00 -22.56
CA ALA A 131 -28.12 8.34 -21.94
C ALA A 131 -27.93 8.29 -20.42
N ARG A 132 -27.24 9.33 -19.93
CA ARG A 132 -27.27 9.86 -18.55
C ARG A 132 -26.20 9.32 -17.59
N GLN A 133 -24.94 9.59 -17.94
CA GLN A 133 -23.98 10.04 -16.92
C GLN A 133 -24.29 11.49 -16.54
N LYS A 134 -24.95 11.69 -15.40
CA LYS A 134 -24.99 12.92 -14.59
C LYS A 134 -25.23 12.47 -13.15
N ALA A 135 -24.53 12.89 -12.10
CA ALA A 135 -23.57 13.96 -11.93
C ALA A 135 -22.83 13.69 -10.61
N SER A 136 -21.56 14.08 -10.52
CA SER A 136 -20.99 14.89 -9.42
C SER A 136 -19.46 14.74 -9.46
N MET A 137 -18.86 15.24 -10.53
CA MET A 137 -17.46 15.65 -10.51
C MET A 137 -17.48 17.17 -10.51
N LEU A 138 -17.11 17.72 -9.35
CA LEU A 138 -16.84 19.13 -9.12
C LEU A 138 -16.12 19.75 -10.32
N SER A 139 -16.75 20.77 -10.89
CA SER A 139 -16.17 21.59 -11.94
C SER A 139 -15.03 22.44 -11.36
N TYR A 140 -13.79 21.98 -11.54
CA TYR A 140 -12.62 22.84 -11.40
C TYR A 140 -12.45 23.63 -12.70
N ASP A 141 -12.65 24.94 -12.61
CA ASP A 141 -12.44 25.88 -13.73
C ASP A 141 -10.96 26.26 -13.80
N LEU A 142 -10.26 25.73 -14.80
CA LEU A 142 -8.81 25.86 -15.00
C LEU A 142 -8.36 27.26 -15.44
N ASN A 143 -9.29 28.20 -15.62
CA ASN A 143 -8.98 29.56 -16.07
C ASN A 143 -8.84 30.59 -14.92
N LYS A 144 -8.88 30.16 -13.66
CA LYS A 144 -8.65 31.05 -12.50
C LYS A 144 -7.23 30.91 -11.94
N THR A 145 -6.55 32.05 -11.75
CA THR A 145 -5.24 32.12 -11.09
C THR A 145 -5.33 31.72 -9.62
N PRO A 146 -4.28 31.15 -9.01
CA PRO A 146 -4.35 30.41 -7.74
C PRO A 146 -4.56 31.26 -6.48
N ASP A 147 -4.67 32.59 -6.63
CA ASP A 147 -4.57 33.56 -5.55
C ASP A 147 -5.92 33.91 -4.88
N LYS A 148 -6.96 33.10 -5.08
CA LYS A 148 -8.27 33.27 -4.41
C LYS A 148 -8.84 31.98 -3.83
N ASN A 149 -7.97 31.01 -3.58
CA ASN A 149 -8.34 29.78 -2.91
C ASN A 149 -8.09 30.01 -1.41
N GLU A 150 -9.09 30.51 -0.70
CA GLU A 150 -9.04 30.74 0.74
C GLU A 150 -8.91 29.38 1.46
N TYR A 151 -7.68 29.02 1.82
CA TYR A 151 -7.38 27.80 2.57
C TYR A 151 -7.77 27.99 4.05
N PRO A 152 -8.45 27.02 4.69
CA PRO A 152 -9.04 27.19 6.03
C PRO A 152 -8.02 27.14 7.20
N TYR A 153 -6.73 27.43 6.95
CA TYR A 153 -5.67 27.42 7.96
C TYR A 153 -4.69 28.60 7.85
N SER A 154 -5.12 29.74 7.29
CA SER A 154 -4.39 31.01 7.39
C SER A 154 -4.67 31.68 8.74
N GLY A 155 -4.05 31.18 9.81
CA GLY A 155 -4.25 31.72 11.16
C GLY A 155 -3.28 31.25 12.25
N MET A 156 -2.07 30.77 11.93
CA MET A 156 -1.08 30.41 12.95
C MET A 156 0.30 31.05 12.69
N SER A 157 0.72 31.86 13.67
CA SER A 157 2.01 32.58 13.73
C SER A 157 3.20 31.62 13.92
N PRO A 158 4.40 31.89 13.34
CA PRO A 158 5.51 30.94 13.28
C PRO A 158 6.25 30.66 14.61
N ASP A 159 5.89 31.30 15.72
CA ASP A 159 6.74 31.40 16.91
C ASP A 159 6.48 30.38 18.05
N LYS A 160 5.78 29.28 17.81
CA LYS A 160 5.59 28.19 18.80
C LYS A 160 5.96 26.83 18.19
N LYS A 161 7.25 26.59 17.87
CA LYS A 161 8.27 25.99 18.74
C LYS A 161 7.90 24.63 19.33
N ASN A 162 8.38 23.57 18.68
CA ASN A 162 9.51 22.77 19.18
C ASN A 162 9.46 22.46 20.69
N ALA A 163 8.68 21.45 21.10
CA ALA A 163 8.64 20.98 22.49
C ALA A 163 8.52 19.44 22.61
N TRP A 164 9.02 18.67 21.64
CA TRP A 164 8.84 17.19 21.64
C TRP A 164 10.13 16.39 21.90
N HIS A 165 11.18 17.03 22.44
CA HIS A 165 12.43 16.36 22.82
C HIS A 165 12.40 15.61 24.17
N LEU A 166 11.24 15.30 24.77
CA LEU A 166 11.18 14.84 26.16
C LEU A 166 10.36 13.57 26.47
N ALA A 167 10.19 12.63 25.55
CA ALA A 167 9.77 11.28 25.95
C ALA A 167 10.38 10.21 25.06
N MET A 168 11.24 9.38 25.67
CA MET A 168 11.74 8.12 25.13
C MET A 168 10.64 7.07 25.09
#